data_AF-A0A256GGJ7-F1
#
_entry.id   AF-A0A256GGJ7-F1
#
_cell.length_a   1.000
_cell.length_b   1.000
_cell.length_c   1.000
_cell.angle_alpha   90.00
_cell.angle_beta   90.00
_cell.angle_gamma   90.00
#
_symmetry.space_group_name_H-M   'P 1'
#
loop_
_entity.id
_entity.type
_entity.pdbx_description
1 polymer ?
#
loop_
_entity_poly.entity_id
_entity_poly.type
_entity_poly.pdbx_seq_one_letter_code
_entity_poly.pdbx_strand_id
1 'polypeptide(L)'
;MKRLNCKEPYPDTDGRCTTFTNEGKVVCIVTLRDGSENERSISEITGLLVHEATHVWQTIRDDIGEKDPSPEFEAYSMQAIFQGLFTAFQETRGLD
;
A
#
# COMPACT_ATOMS: atom_id res chain seq x y z
N MET A 1 -1.48 13.99 -7.57
CA MET A 1 -0.27 13.79 -6.72
C MET A 1 0.69 14.98 -6.71
N LYS A 2 0.16 16.20 -6.52
CA LYS A 2 0.89 17.47 -6.69
C LYS A 2 2.00 17.68 -5.63
N ARG A 3 1.80 17.18 -4.40
CA ARG A 3 2.79 17.21 -3.31
C ARG A 3 3.98 16.26 -3.53
N LEU A 4 3.76 15.16 -4.25
CA LEU A 4 4.77 14.15 -4.54
C LEU A 4 5.45 14.40 -5.90
N ASN A 5 5.14 15.54 -6.54
CA ASN A 5 5.59 15.90 -7.89
C ASN A 5 5.44 14.77 -8.93
N CYS A 6 4.41 13.94 -8.75
CA CYS A 6 4.18 12.73 -9.55
C CYS A 6 3.02 12.94 -10.52
N LYS A 7 3.21 12.49 -11.77
CA LYS A 7 2.22 12.58 -12.85
C LYS A 7 1.25 11.41 -12.90
N GLU A 8 1.46 10.39 -12.07
CA GLU A 8 0.58 9.21 -12.07
C GLU A 8 -0.85 9.61 -11.68
N PRO A 9 -1.86 9.09 -12.42
CA PRO A 9 -3.26 9.43 -12.19
C PRO A 9 -3.74 8.90 -10.84
N TYR A 10 -4.78 9.52 -10.29
CA TYR A 10 -5.49 8.93 -9.15
C TYR A 10 -6.19 7.63 -9.62
N PRO A 11 -6.27 6.58 -8.79
CA PRO A 11 -6.86 5.32 -9.22
C PRO A 11 -8.34 5.43 -9.58
N ASP A 12 -8.76 4.58 -10.51
CA ASP A 12 -10.15 4.27 -10.85
C ASP A 12 -10.62 2.92 -10.28
N THR A 13 -9.73 2.20 -9.57
CA THR A 13 -9.99 0.91 -8.93
C THR A 13 -10.28 1.07 -7.43
N ASP A 14 -10.84 0.03 -6.80
CA ASP A 14 -11.18 0.05 -5.37
C ASP A 14 -9.97 0.21 -4.44
N GLY A 15 -8.84 -0.39 -4.82
CA GLY A 15 -7.52 -0.22 -4.21
C GLY A 15 -6.46 -0.17 -5.30
N ARG A 16 -5.34 0.52 -5.04
CA ARG A 16 -4.19 0.57 -5.94
C ARG A 16 -2.89 0.92 -5.23
N CYS A 17 -1.86 0.13 -5.49
CA CYS A 17 -0.46 0.44 -5.28
C CYS A 17 0.15 0.99 -6.57
N THR A 18 0.55 2.26 -6.56
CA THR A 18 1.24 2.92 -7.67
C THR A 18 2.73 3.03 -7.33
N THR A 19 3.57 2.42 -8.16
CA THR A 19 5.02 2.44 -8.01
C THR A 19 5.66 3.36 -9.05
N PHE A 20 6.56 4.23 -8.62
CA PHE A 20 7.36 5.08 -9.51
C PHE A 20 8.69 5.44 -8.87
N THR A 21 9.61 5.99 -9.67
CA THR A 21 10.90 6.47 -9.18
C THR A 21 10.86 7.98 -9.00
N ASN A 22 11.29 8.47 -7.83
CA ASN A 22 11.48 9.90 -7.56
C ASN A 22 12.85 10.13 -6.92
N GLU A 23 13.65 11.01 -7.52
CA GLU A 23 15.01 11.33 -7.04
C GLU A 23 15.91 10.09 -6.80
N GLY A 24 15.80 9.11 -7.69
CA GLY A 24 16.57 7.86 -7.62
C GLY A 24 16.07 6.86 -6.56
N LYS A 25 14.96 7.13 -5.89
CA LYS A 25 14.32 6.23 -4.92
C LYS A 25 13.06 5.63 -5.50
N VAL A 26 12.82 4.34 -5.23
CA VAL A 26 11.53 3.71 -5.49
C VAL A 26 10.51 4.19 -4.47
N VAL A 27 9.34 4.60 -4.95
CA VAL A 27 8.24 5.11 -4.14
C VAL A 27 7.00 4.29 -4.47
N CYS A 28 6.34 3.79 -3.42
CA CYS A 28 5.02 3.17 -3.50
C CYS A 28 3.98 4.11 -2.90
N ILE A 29 2.86 4.30 -3.60
CA ILE A 29 1.70 5.02 -3.09
C ILE A 29 0.52 4.06 -3.10
N VAL A 30 -0.03 3.81 -1.92
CA VAL A 30 -1.26 3.04 -1.77
C VAL A 30 -2.44 3.99 -1.64
N THR A 31 -3.51 3.66 -2.34
CA THR A 31 -4.72 4.46 -2.44
C THR A 31 -5.93 3.53 -2.40
N LEU A 32 -6.95 3.93 -1.67
CA LEU A 32 -8.29 3.35 -1.72
C LEU A 32 -9.22 4.33 -2.42
N ARG A 33 -10.23 3.84 -3.13
CA ARG A 33 -11.24 4.69 -3.76
C ARG A 33 -11.97 5.50 -2.69
N ASP A 34 -12.13 6.80 -2.92
CA ASP A 34 -12.92 7.66 -2.04
C ASP A 34 -14.35 7.11 -1.87
N GLY A 35 -14.83 7.11 -0.61
CA GLY A 35 -16.14 6.58 -0.24
C GLY A 35 -16.14 5.09 0.10
N SER A 36 -15.05 4.36 -0.13
CA SER A 36 -14.94 2.93 0.22
C SER A 36 -15.26 2.65 1.68
N GLU A 37 -14.92 3.57 2.58
CA GLU A 37 -15.21 3.48 4.02
C GLU A 37 -16.70 3.44 4.36
N ASN A 38 -17.56 3.95 3.47
CA ASN A 38 -19.02 3.94 3.65
C ASN A 38 -19.70 2.79 2.88
N GLU A 39 -19.02 2.23 1.88
CA GLU A 39 -19.57 1.23 0.97
C GLU A 39 -19.14 -0.20 1.31
N ARG A 40 -18.07 -0.35 2.10
CA ARG A 40 -17.44 -1.63 2.41
C ARG A 40 -17.34 -1.83 3.91
N SER A 41 -17.47 -3.09 4.33
CA SER A 41 -17.17 -3.49 5.69
C SER A 41 -15.68 -3.34 5.99
N ILE A 42 -15.33 -3.23 7.28
CA ILE A 42 -13.93 -3.17 7.72
C ILE A 42 -13.13 -4.40 7.25
N SER A 43 -13.78 -5.57 7.14
CA SER A 43 -13.17 -6.79 6.63
C SER A 43 -12.80 -6.67 5.15
N GLU A 44 -13.66 -6.05 4.34
CA GLU A 44 -13.39 -5.82 2.91
C GLU A 44 -12.29 -4.77 2.71
N ILE A 45 -12.30 -3.69 3.49
CA ILE A 45 -11.20 -2.72 3.50
C ILE A 45 -9.89 -3.38 3.89
N THR A 46 -9.90 -4.19 4.94
CA THR A 46 -8.72 -4.96 5.38
C THR A 46 -8.21 -5.85 4.26
N GLY A 47 -9.11 -6.53 3.55
CA GLY A 47 -8.75 -7.35 2.39
C GLY A 47 -8.06 -6.56 1.27
N LEU A 48 -8.59 -5.37 0.93
CA LEU A 48 -7.96 -4.48 -0.05
C LEU A 48 -6.56 -4.03 0.41
N LEU A 49 -6.43 -3.64 1.68
CA LEU A 49 -5.14 -3.20 2.23
C LEU A 49 -4.09 -4.32 2.25
N VAL A 50 -4.47 -5.56 2.58
CA VAL A 50 -3.57 -6.73 2.49
C VAL A 50 -3.15 -6.98 1.03
N HIS A 51 -4.08 -6.84 0.08
CA HIS A 51 -3.78 -6.99 -1.34
C HIS A 51 -2.74 -5.95 -1.80
N GLU A 52 -2.96 -4.67 -1.49
CA GLU A 52 -2.01 -3.61 -1.85
C GLU A 52 -0.68 -3.71 -1.09
N ALA A 53 -0.70 -4.12 0.18
CA ALA A 53 0.52 -4.40 0.96
C ALA A 53 1.40 -5.45 0.27
N THR A 54 0.78 -6.46 -0.36
CA THR A 54 1.50 -7.49 -1.11
C THR A 54 2.28 -6.88 -2.29
N HIS A 55 1.68 -5.95 -3.03
CA HIS A 55 2.36 -5.25 -4.14
C HIS A 55 3.51 -4.36 -3.66
N VAL A 56 3.34 -3.72 -2.50
CA VAL A 56 4.42 -2.94 -1.86
C VAL A 56 5.59 -3.85 -1.47
N TRP A 57 5.32 -4.98 -0.83
CA TRP A 57 6.38 -5.93 -0.46
C TRP A 57 7.12 -6.46 -1.68
N GLN A 58 6.40 -6.86 -2.72
CA GLN A 58 7.00 -7.31 -3.99
C GLN A 58 7.93 -6.24 -4.58
N THR A 59 7.48 -4.98 -4.57
CA THR A 59 8.28 -3.85 -5.04
C THR A 59 9.55 -3.66 -4.20
N ILE A 60 9.43 -3.66 -2.86
CA ILE A 60 10.57 -3.50 -1.95
C ILE A 60 11.57 -4.65 -2.14
N ARG A 61 11.07 -5.89 -2.17
CA ARG A 61 11.89 -7.10 -2.36
C ARG A 61 12.69 -7.01 -3.66
N ASP A 62 12.06 -6.57 -4.74
CA ASP A 62 12.73 -6.43 -6.03
C ASP A 62 13.74 -5.27 -6.04
N ASP A 63 13.44 -4.14 -5.40
CA ASP A 63 14.34 -2.96 -5.29
C ASP A 63 15.60 -3.26 -4.47
N ILE A 64 15.47 -4.00 -3.35
CA ILE A 64 16.62 -4.39 -2.53
C ILE A 64 17.42 -5.58 -3.12
N GLY A 65 16.94 -6.15 -4.23
CA GLY A 65 17.58 -7.30 -4.89
C GLY A 65 17.39 -8.63 -4.17
N GLU A 66 16.44 -8.74 -3.24
CA GLU A 66 16.12 -9.97 -2.54
C GLU A 66 15.39 -10.95 -3.48
N LYS A 67 15.80 -12.22 -3.47
CA LYS A 67 15.27 -13.26 -4.38
C LYS A 67 14.74 -14.48 -3.65
N ASP A 68 15.20 -14.73 -2.43
CA ASP A 68 14.82 -15.88 -1.60
C ASP A 68 14.70 -15.43 -0.13
N PRO A 69 13.70 -14.57 0.19
CA PRO A 69 13.52 -14.11 1.55
C PRO A 69 13.17 -15.30 2.46
N SER A 70 13.70 -15.30 3.68
CA SER A 70 13.28 -16.30 4.66
C SER A 70 11.78 -16.15 4.99
N PRO A 71 11.10 -17.23 5.40
CA PRO A 71 9.70 -17.15 5.78
C PRO A 71 9.41 -16.10 6.87
N GLU A 72 10.31 -15.94 7.84
CA GLU A 72 10.16 -14.92 8.89
C GLU A 72 10.38 -13.50 8.35
N PHE A 73 11.36 -13.29 7.47
CA PHE A 73 11.61 -11.97 6.91
C PHE A 73 10.41 -11.50 6.07
N GLU A 74 9.85 -12.38 5.26
CA GLU A 74 8.64 -12.10 4.49
C GLU A 74 7.44 -11.82 5.40
N ALA A 75 7.23 -12.65 6.44
CA ALA A 75 6.14 -12.47 7.39
C ALA A 75 6.21 -11.12 8.12
N TYR A 76 7.37 -10.76 8.67
CA TYR A 76 7.54 -9.48 9.37
C TYR A 76 7.44 -8.29 8.42
N SER A 77 7.94 -8.40 7.19
CA SER A 77 7.83 -7.33 6.19
C SER A 77 6.37 -7.07 5.82
N MET A 78 5.62 -8.13 5.52
CA MET A 78 4.18 -8.04 5.26
C MET A 78 3.41 -7.48 6.44
N GLN A 79 3.71 -7.93 7.66
CA GLN A 79 3.08 -7.43 8.88
C GLN A 79 3.32 -5.92 9.03
N ALA A 80 4.57 -5.46 8.92
CA ALA A 80 4.92 -4.06 9.10
C ALA A 80 4.26 -3.15 8.05
N ILE A 81 4.28 -3.57 6.77
CA ILE A 81 3.64 -2.82 5.68
C ILE A 81 2.13 -2.72 5.92
N PHE A 82 1.47 -3.86 6.15
CA PHE A 82 0.02 -3.87 6.37
C PHE A 82 -0.39 -3.05 7.59
N GLN A 83 0.33 -3.17 8.72
CA GLN A 83 0.06 -2.37 9.92
C GLN A 83 0.16 -0.87 9.62
N GLY A 84 1.20 -0.44 8.90
CA GLY A 84 1.34 0.96 8.49
C GLY A 84 0.18 1.44 7.62
N LEU A 85 -0.25 0.64 6.63
CA LEU A 85 -1.39 0.97 5.77
C LEU A 85 -2.71 1.02 6.54
N PHE A 86 -2.94 0.06 7.43
CA PHE A 86 -4.15 -0.01 8.23
C PHE A 86 -4.23 1.16 9.22
N THR A 87 -3.13 1.48 9.91
CA THR A 87 -3.05 2.67 10.78
C THR A 87 -3.34 3.95 9.99
N ALA A 88 -2.73 4.13 8.82
CA ALA A 88 -2.98 5.30 7.98
C ALA A 88 -4.45 5.40 7.52
N PHE A 89 -5.09 4.26 7.21
CA PHE A 89 -6.52 4.23 6.91
C PHE A 89 -7.34 4.65 8.14
N GLN A 90 -7.03 4.14 9.33
CA GLN A 90 -7.73 4.51 10.55
C GLN A 90 -7.64 6.02 10.81
N GLU A 91 -6.44 6.57 10.79
CA GLU A 91 -6.19 8.00 11.04
C GLU A 91 -6.88 8.95 10.04
N THR A 92 -7.15 8.49 8.81
CA THR A 92 -7.67 9.34 7.72
C THR A 92 -9.12 9.11 7.34
N ARG A 93 -9.67 7.91 7.63
CA ARG A 93 -10.97 7.44 7.17
C ARG A 93 -11.73 6.57 8.18
N GLY A 94 -11.10 6.02 9.23
CA GLY A 94 -11.68 4.91 10.00
C GLY A 94 -11.49 4.92 11.53
N LEU A 95 -12.61 5.15 12.23
CA LEU A 95 -12.98 4.65 13.58
C LEU A 95 -12.16 5.08 14.82
N ASP A 96 -11.55 6.26 14.83
CA ASP A 96 -11.24 7.01 16.07
C ASP A 96 -11.87 8.41 16.03
#